data_AF-A0A971BJQ4-F1
#
_entry.id   AF-A0A971BJQ4-F1
#
_cell.length_a   1.000
_cell.length_b   1.000
_cell.length_c   1.000
_cell.angle_alpha   90.00
_cell.angle_beta   90.00
_cell.angle_gamma   90.00
#
_symmetry.space_group_name_H-M   'P 1'
#
loop_
_entity.id
_entity.type
_entity.pdbx_description
1 polymer ?
#
loop_
_entity_poly.entity_id
_entity_poly.type
_entity_poly.pdbx_seq_one_letter_code
_entity_poly.pdbx_strand_id
1 'polypeptide(L)'
;MLNFDQVTCTLKSVLGKETGIAVVRGDEDYFNRVADYEISLDMYDQIINYAQFIGIGETFKDVIKTFDVPEGETPAGFKLVFNLEADAVLKVDLKRDIAYDKNGKRRPTEILFSVDSANPYEIEPCAPLVANLTCNPGIIYDLFINNPKANVGGKFKTRDEVMAELGRILGPGCDISVELNDPFGASESQILEEAEKFREMLTKYRVVIKVPHTGPVNKDNVGELLEGDKRLSVSYKGGATKDYFRAHQLALLLHDNGFRVNYTLMFEPYQTNMALQAKPYFINSFVRHRLIQSNRMATLVEAYKTSKNRDYIKQLRDFMVTNDYFSSKETDVDLLTVIETAERFVEYRNYKNPEGADGLDSMRHNLRMLRQCNLEDTRLIVCSMEGENNYPDIDKLLTEDEFADMLDKVVITAEPGYLARFTANNQVVSYQRRFMNAAKGQK
;
A
#
# COMPACT_ATOMS: atom_id res chain seq x y z
N MET A 1 40.29 22.99 -10.45
CA MET A 1 39.25 22.29 -11.24
C MET A 1 37.92 22.79 -10.74
N LEU A 2 37.00 23.17 -11.64
CA LEU A 2 35.61 23.37 -11.24
C LEU A 2 35.07 22.02 -10.76
N ASN A 3 34.39 22.00 -9.62
CA ASN A 3 33.67 20.81 -9.19
C ASN A 3 32.35 20.78 -9.97
N PHE A 4 32.30 19.99 -11.04
CA PHE A 4 31.13 19.93 -11.92
C PHE A 4 29.89 19.35 -11.23
N ASP A 5 30.05 18.67 -10.08
CA ASP A 5 28.95 18.22 -9.22
C ASP A 5 28.15 19.39 -8.59
N GLN A 6 28.64 20.64 -8.71
CA GLN A 6 27.97 21.86 -8.23
C GLN A 6 27.32 22.70 -9.33
N VAL A 7 27.40 22.27 -10.60
CA VAL A 7 26.76 22.98 -11.71
C VAL A 7 25.31 22.53 -11.81
N THR A 8 24.38 23.47 -11.68
CA THR A 8 22.95 23.22 -11.90
C THR A 8 22.55 23.65 -13.30
N CYS A 9 21.89 22.75 -14.03
CA CYS A 9 21.30 23.02 -15.33
C CYS A 9 19.78 22.89 -15.21
N THR A 10 19.03 23.80 -15.82
CA THR A 10 17.58 23.61 -15.99
C THR A 10 17.29 23.01 -17.36
N LEU A 11 16.14 22.37 -17.52
CA LEU A 11 15.72 21.88 -18.83
C LEU A 11 15.70 22.99 -19.88
N LYS A 12 15.28 24.21 -19.53
CA LYS A 12 15.33 25.39 -20.40
C LYS A 12 16.75 25.75 -20.86
N SER A 13 17.78 25.38 -20.09
CA SER A 13 19.18 25.69 -20.43
C SER A 13 19.64 24.99 -21.71
N VAL A 14 18.98 23.91 -22.14
CA VAL A 14 19.30 23.21 -23.41
C VAL A 14 18.77 23.97 -24.62
N LEU A 15 17.86 24.92 -24.44
CA LEU A 15 17.27 25.72 -25.51
C LEU A 15 18.17 26.90 -25.86
N GLY A 16 18.27 27.23 -27.14
CA GLY A 16 18.98 28.43 -27.56
C GLY A 16 19.52 28.38 -28.98
N LYS A 17 19.99 29.54 -29.46
CA LYS A 17 20.59 29.64 -30.79
C LYS A 17 21.88 28.85 -30.93
N GLU A 18 22.64 28.72 -29.84
CA GLU A 18 23.92 28.02 -29.82
C GLU A 18 23.75 26.49 -29.80
N THR A 19 22.76 25.99 -29.06
CA THR A 19 22.41 24.55 -29.06
C THR A 19 21.59 24.15 -30.28
N GLY A 20 20.86 25.09 -30.89
CA GLY A 20 19.98 24.82 -32.03
C GLY A 20 18.67 24.10 -31.65
N ILE A 21 18.44 23.84 -30.36
CA ILE A 21 17.27 23.11 -29.86
C ILE A 21 16.12 24.07 -29.64
N ALA A 22 14.93 23.69 -30.10
CA ALA A 22 13.68 24.43 -29.91
C ALA A 22 12.59 23.58 -29.25
N VAL A 23 11.59 24.24 -28.67
CA VAL A 23 10.37 23.54 -28.22
C VAL A 23 9.51 23.19 -29.44
N VAL A 24 8.88 22.02 -29.44
CA VAL A 24 7.90 21.63 -30.45
C VAL A 24 6.76 22.66 -30.47
N ARG A 25 6.42 23.14 -31.67
CA ARG A 25 5.37 24.15 -31.85
C ARG A 25 4.03 23.65 -31.31
N GLY A 26 3.41 24.44 -30.43
CA GLY A 26 2.15 24.12 -29.76
C GLY A 26 2.33 23.50 -28.36
N ASP A 27 3.55 23.12 -27.98
CA ASP A 27 3.86 22.56 -26.65
C ASP A 27 4.42 23.61 -25.68
N GLU A 28 4.58 24.89 -26.09
CA GLU A 28 5.29 25.92 -25.33
C GLU A 28 4.69 26.16 -23.93
N ASP A 29 3.37 26.25 -23.83
CA ASP A 29 2.68 26.47 -22.55
C ASP A 29 2.85 25.29 -21.58
N TYR A 30 2.88 24.07 -22.10
CA TYR A 30 3.14 22.88 -21.30
C TYR A 30 4.62 22.79 -20.90
N PHE A 31 5.54 23.12 -21.81
CA PHE A 31 6.97 23.15 -21.53
C PHE A 31 7.31 24.15 -20.41
N ASN A 32 6.65 25.30 -20.36
CA ASN A 32 6.86 26.30 -19.30
C ASN A 32 6.62 25.75 -17.88
N ARG A 33 5.85 24.67 -17.72
CA ARG A 33 5.63 23.99 -16.43
C ARG A 33 6.83 23.20 -15.92
N VAL A 34 7.77 22.87 -16.82
CA VAL A 34 8.97 22.06 -16.53
C VAL A 34 10.26 22.74 -16.99
N ALA A 35 10.19 23.97 -17.49
CA ALA A 35 11.33 24.73 -17.99
C ALA A 35 12.44 24.85 -16.94
N ASP A 36 12.06 25.07 -15.68
CA ASP A 36 13.00 25.22 -14.55
C ASP A 36 13.29 23.90 -13.83
N TYR A 37 12.89 22.76 -14.40
CA TYR A 37 13.24 21.45 -13.85
C TYR A 37 14.76 21.25 -13.93
N GLU A 38 15.38 20.93 -12.79
CA GLU A 38 16.81 20.69 -12.70
C GLU A 38 17.18 19.36 -13.37
N ILE A 39 18.18 19.40 -14.23
CA ILE A 39 18.77 18.24 -14.91
C ILE A 39 20.27 18.16 -14.59
N SER A 40 20.82 16.95 -14.57
CA SER A 40 22.27 16.77 -14.40
C SER A 40 23.03 17.28 -15.63
N LEU A 41 24.31 17.60 -15.45
CA LEU A 41 25.18 17.97 -16.57
C LEU A 41 25.30 16.83 -17.61
N ASP A 42 25.37 15.58 -17.14
CA ASP A 42 25.36 14.40 -18.04
C ASP A 42 24.09 14.36 -18.91
N MET A 43 22.93 14.68 -18.31
CA MET A 43 21.68 14.72 -19.04
C MET A 43 21.65 15.91 -20.00
N TYR A 44 22.12 17.09 -19.58
CA TYR A 44 22.29 18.25 -20.45
C TYR A 44 23.12 17.89 -21.70
N ASP A 45 24.28 17.27 -21.50
CA ASP A 45 25.18 16.86 -22.58
C ASP A 45 24.55 15.81 -23.50
N GLN A 46 23.77 14.87 -22.95
CA GLN A 46 23.02 13.92 -23.76
C GLN A 46 21.95 14.62 -24.61
N ILE A 47 21.22 15.57 -24.04
CA ILE A 47 20.15 16.28 -24.76
C ILE A 47 20.75 17.07 -25.93
N ILE A 48 21.80 17.86 -25.71
CA ILE A 48 22.39 18.69 -26.78
C ILE A 48 22.99 17.85 -27.93
N ASN A 49 23.41 16.61 -27.65
CA ASN A 49 24.03 15.75 -28.66
C ASN A 49 23.00 14.95 -29.48
N TYR A 50 21.82 14.68 -28.91
CA TYR A 50 20.85 13.76 -29.53
C TYR A 50 19.51 14.38 -29.88
N ALA A 51 19.12 15.50 -29.26
CA ALA A 51 17.84 16.15 -29.51
C ALA A 51 17.99 17.39 -30.40
N GLN A 52 17.00 17.59 -31.28
CA GLN A 52 16.78 18.84 -32.02
C GLN A 52 15.55 19.58 -31.49
N PHE A 53 14.61 18.86 -30.89
CA PHE A 53 13.39 19.44 -30.33
C PHE A 53 13.08 18.89 -28.95
N ILE A 54 12.51 19.73 -28.09
CA ILE A 54 11.88 19.31 -26.84
C ILE A 54 10.36 19.37 -27.02
N GLY A 55 9.69 18.23 -26.89
CA GLY A 55 8.23 18.15 -26.94
C GLY A 55 7.64 17.68 -25.62
N ILE A 56 6.31 17.80 -25.50
CA ILE A 56 5.56 17.31 -24.35
C ILE A 56 4.76 16.07 -24.75
N GLY A 57 4.80 15.05 -23.90
CA GLY A 57 4.08 13.80 -24.07
C GLY A 57 2.57 13.93 -23.84
N GLU A 58 1.81 12.98 -24.36
CA GLU A 58 0.35 12.99 -24.24
C GLU A 58 -0.12 12.69 -22.81
N THR A 59 0.61 11.84 -22.06
CA THR A 59 0.29 11.57 -20.66
C THR A 59 0.40 12.84 -19.82
N PHE A 60 1.43 13.65 -20.06
CA PHE A 60 1.62 14.94 -19.41
C PHE A 60 0.39 15.82 -19.62
N LYS A 61 -0.02 16.03 -20.87
CA LYS A 61 -1.17 16.87 -21.22
C LYS A 61 -2.47 16.35 -20.59
N ASP A 62 -2.69 15.03 -20.67
CA ASP A 62 -3.87 14.38 -20.07
C ASP A 62 -3.90 14.53 -18.55
N VAL A 63 -2.76 14.37 -17.87
CA VAL A 63 -2.62 14.52 -16.41
C VAL A 63 -2.87 15.97 -15.99
N ILE A 64 -2.29 16.95 -16.69
CA ILE A 64 -2.51 18.38 -16.40
C ILE A 64 -4.00 18.72 -16.50
N LYS A 65 -4.67 18.23 -17.54
CA LYS A 65 -6.11 18.42 -17.74
C LYS A 65 -6.95 17.67 -16.71
N THR A 66 -6.59 16.42 -16.39
CA THR A 66 -7.37 15.55 -15.50
C THR A 66 -7.44 16.10 -14.07
N PHE A 67 -6.38 16.77 -13.62
CA PHE A 67 -6.29 17.27 -12.24
C PHE A 67 -6.36 18.80 -12.14
N ASP A 68 -6.71 19.50 -13.22
CA ASP A 68 -6.81 20.96 -13.26
C ASP A 68 -5.57 21.66 -12.65
N VAL A 69 -4.39 21.20 -13.05
CA VAL A 69 -3.13 21.56 -12.37
C VAL A 69 -2.81 23.05 -12.57
N PRO A 70 -2.51 23.80 -11.48
CA PRO A 70 -2.17 25.22 -11.56
C PRO A 70 -1.08 25.52 -12.58
N GLU A 71 -1.16 26.66 -13.24
CA GLU A 71 -0.16 27.10 -14.22
C GLU A 71 1.25 27.12 -13.61
N GLY A 72 2.25 26.69 -14.38
CA GLY A 72 3.63 26.59 -13.92
C GLY A 72 3.94 25.40 -13.00
N GLU A 73 2.97 24.56 -12.65
CA GLU A 73 3.18 23.37 -11.82
C GLU A 73 2.96 22.04 -12.57
N THR A 74 3.52 20.96 -12.03
CA THR A 74 3.13 19.57 -12.33
C THR A 74 2.53 18.92 -11.07
N PRO A 75 1.56 17.99 -11.19
CA PRO A 75 0.86 17.46 -10.03
C PRO A 75 1.76 16.52 -9.21
N ALA A 76 1.42 16.36 -7.94
CA ALA A 76 2.01 15.35 -7.09
C ALA A 76 1.68 13.92 -7.57
N GLY A 77 2.55 12.98 -7.22
CA GLY A 77 2.43 11.56 -7.53
C GLY A 77 2.81 11.19 -8.97
N PHE A 78 3.59 12.04 -9.63
CA PHE A 78 4.14 11.77 -10.95
C PHE A 78 5.61 12.17 -11.01
N LYS A 79 6.44 11.32 -11.62
CA LYS A 79 7.82 11.64 -11.97
C LYS A 79 7.91 12.09 -13.41
N LEU A 80 8.81 13.02 -13.68
CA LEU A 80 9.16 13.36 -15.05
C LEU A 80 9.99 12.24 -15.65
N VAL A 81 9.67 11.89 -16.89
CA VAL A 81 10.42 10.94 -17.70
C VAL A 81 10.75 11.57 -19.04
N PHE A 82 11.87 11.17 -19.62
CA PHE A 82 12.39 11.73 -20.85
C PHE A 82 12.59 10.61 -21.85
N ASN A 83 11.88 10.69 -22.98
CA ASN A 83 11.91 9.68 -24.03
C ASN A 83 12.40 10.33 -25.33
N LEU A 84 13.50 9.85 -25.88
CA LEU A 84 13.95 10.29 -27.20
C LEU A 84 13.18 9.50 -28.27
N GLU A 85 12.36 10.21 -29.05
CA GLU A 85 11.58 9.65 -30.14
C GLU A 85 12.29 9.85 -31.49
N ALA A 86 11.62 9.40 -32.58
CA ALA A 86 12.07 9.67 -33.94
C ALA A 86 12.24 11.19 -34.19
N ASP A 87 12.97 11.52 -35.25
CA ASP A 87 13.23 12.93 -35.66
C ASP A 87 13.91 13.78 -34.58
N ALA A 88 14.67 13.13 -33.68
CA ALA A 88 15.42 13.77 -32.60
C ALA A 88 14.54 14.63 -31.66
N VAL A 89 13.31 14.18 -31.39
CA VAL A 89 12.41 14.83 -30.45
C VAL A 89 12.56 14.19 -29.06
N LEU A 90 13.04 14.95 -28.09
CA LEU A 90 13.00 14.53 -26.69
C LEU A 90 11.63 14.89 -26.09
N LYS A 91 10.81 13.88 -25.82
CA LYS A 91 9.53 14.04 -25.13
C LYS A 91 9.74 14.04 -23.62
N VAL A 92 9.29 15.12 -22.99
CA VAL A 92 9.09 15.17 -21.53
C VAL A 92 7.68 14.69 -21.23
N ASP A 93 7.56 13.66 -20.40
CA ASP A 93 6.28 13.08 -20.04
C ASP A 93 6.17 12.83 -18.52
N LEU A 94 4.98 12.44 -18.05
CA LEU A 94 4.73 12.07 -16.66
C LEU A 94 4.49 10.56 -16.51
N LYS A 95 5.26 9.88 -15.66
CA LYS A 95 5.00 8.50 -15.21
C LYS A 95 4.42 8.54 -13.79
N ARG A 96 3.33 7.81 -13.56
CA ARG A 96 2.71 7.67 -12.21
C ARG A 96 3.76 7.12 -11.24
N ASP A 97 4.01 7.83 -10.15
CA ASP A 97 4.92 7.40 -9.08
C ASP A 97 4.59 8.16 -7.80
N ILE A 98 3.96 7.47 -6.83
CA ILE A 98 3.50 8.09 -5.57
C ILE A 98 4.65 8.50 -4.63
N ALA A 99 5.91 8.17 -4.95
CA ALA A 99 7.07 8.69 -4.23
C ALA A 99 7.44 10.13 -4.61
N TYR A 100 6.74 10.73 -5.57
CA TYR A 100 6.96 12.11 -5.99
C TYR A 100 5.85 13.03 -5.47
N ASP A 101 6.25 14.20 -5.00
CA ASP A 101 5.39 15.35 -4.73
C ASP A 101 5.30 16.22 -5.99
N LYS A 102 4.63 17.38 -5.90
CA LYS A 102 4.47 18.32 -7.00
C LYS A 102 5.80 18.74 -7.62
N ASN A 103 5.75 19.13 -8.89
CA ASN A 103 6.91 19.62 -9.65
C ASN A 103 8.04 18.60 -9.80
N GLY A 104 7.69 17.31 -9.84
CA GLY A 104 8.65 16.21 -10.06
C GLY A 104 9.67 16.06 -8.93
N LYS A 105 9.38 16.56 -7.73
CA LYS A 105 10.25 16.45 -6.56
C LYS A 105 10.00 15.13 -5.84
N ARG A 106 11.06 14.45 -5.41
CA ARG A 106 10.92 13.29 -4.51
C ARG A 106 10.32 13.74 -3.18
N ARG A 107 9.47 12.90 -2.60
CA ARG A 107 9.03 13.06 -1.21
C ARG A 107 10.26 12.99 -0.28
N PRO A 108 10.19 13.60 0.92
CA PRO A 108 11.36 13.70 1.80
C PRO A 108 11.93 12.35 2.28
N THR A 109 11.14 11.29 2.25
CA THR A 109 11.53 9.94 2.68
C THR A 109 11.19 8.92 1.61
N GLU A 110 12.00 7.87 1.54
CA GLU A 110 11.75 6.72 0.66
C GLU A 110 10.54 5.89 1.11
N ILE A 111 10.36 5.78 2.43
CA ILE A 111 9.18 5.15 3.03
C ILE A 111 7.97 6.05 2.79
N LEU A 112 6.90 5.44 2.27
CA LEU A 112 5.62 6.11 2.07
C LEU A 112 4.62 5.74 3.15
N PHE A 113 3.73 6.68 3.47
CA PHE A 113 2.64 6.45 4.42
C PHE A 113 1.30 6.35 3.72
N SER A 114 0.47 5.47 4.27
CA SER A 114 -0.88 5.19 3.83
C SER A 114 -1.86 5.25 5.00
N VAL A 115 -3.09 5.70 4.74
CA VAL A 115 -4.17 5.65 5.74
C VAL A 115 -5.10 4.48 5.46
N ASP A 116 -5.40 3.70 6.50
CA ASP A 116 -6.37 2.59 6.45
C ASP A 116 -7.71 3.07 7.04
N SER A 117 -8.47 3.84 6.24
CA SER A 117 -9.71 4.47 6.71
C SER A 117 -10.64 4.84 5.56
N ALA A 118 -11.91 5.02 5.88
CA ALA A 118 -12.93 5.60 5.00
C ALA A 118 -13.56 6.85 5.61
N ASN A 119 -12.98 7.40 6.68
CA ASN A 119 -13.51 8.57 7.40
C ASN A 119 -12.86 9.87 6.89
N PRO A 120 -13.57 10.69 6.08
CA PRO A 120 -13.01 11.92 5.52
C PRO A 120 -12.50 12.90 6.59
N TYR A 121 -13.15 12.94 7.76
CA TYR A 121 -12.81 13.87 8.84
C TYR A 121 -11.46 13.57 9.50
N GLU A 122 -11.08 12.28 9.55
CA GLU A 122 -9.78 11.86 10.11
C GLU A 122 -8.66 11.87 9.08
N ILE A 123 -9.01 11.79 7.80
CA ILE A 123 -8.06 11.76 6.69
C ILE A 123 -7.62 13.17 6.31
N GLU A 124 -8.54 14.15 6.32
CA GLU A 124 -8.24 15.53 5.92
C GLU A 124 -7.00 16.14 6.63
N PRO A 125 -6.80 15.97 7.96
CA PRO A 125 -5.63 16.53 8.64
C PRO A 125 -4.29 15.91 8.22
N CYS A 126 -4.27 14.68 7.73
CA CYS A 126 -3.04 13.97 7.35
C CYS A 126 -2.88 13.80 5.83
N ALA A 127 -3.87 14.22 5.04
CA ALA A 127 -3.88 14.10 3.58
C ALA A 127 -2.60 14.61 2.88
N PRO A 128 -2.00 15.75 3.28
CA PRO A 128 -0.76 16.23 2.65
C PRO A 128 0.46 15.33 2.87
N LEU A 129 0.43 14.46 3.90
CA LEU A 129 1.57 13.65 4.32
C LEU A 129 1.54 12.23 3.77
N VAL A 130 0.40 11.80 3.20
CA VAL A 130 0.19 10.42 2.75
C VAL A 130 0.30 10.31 1.23
N ALA A 131 0.66 9.11 0.78
CA ALA A 131 0.85 8.77 -0.63
C ALA A 131 -0.11 7.67 -1.09
N ASN A 132 -0.81 7.03 -0.16
CA ASN A 132 -1.78 6.00 -0.45
C ASN A 132 -2.94 6.02 0.57
N LEU A 133 -4.08 5.47 0.19
CA LEU A 133 -5.18 5.11 1.07
C LEU A 133 -5.58 3.67 0.81
N THR A 134 -5.83 2.91 1.87
CA THR A 134 -6.48 1.60 1.79
C THR A 134 -7.83 1.66 2.47
N CYS A 135 -8.84 1.06 1.85
CA CYS A 135 -10.10 0.77 2.52
C CYS A 135 -10.58 -0.64 2.13
N ASN A 136 -11.52 -1.17 2.91
CA ASN A 136 -12.18 -2.45 2.69
C ASN A 136 -13.66 -2.32 3.06
N PRO A 137 -14.52 -3.30 2.73
CA PRO A 137 -15.95 -3.19 3.00
C PRO A 137 -16.26 -2.94 4.48
N GLY A 138 -15.56 -3.59 5.42
CA GLY A 138 -15.75 -3.36 6.85
C GLY A 138 -15.39 -1.94 7.28
N ILE A 139 -14.30 -1.37 6.76
CA ILE A 139 -13.91 0.02 7.03
C ILE A 139 -14.97 1.00 6.49
N ILE A 140 -15.46 0.79 5.27
CA ILE A 140 -16.42 1.68 4.63
C ILE A 140 -17.79 1.58 5.31
N TYR A 141 -18.33 0.38 5.43
CA TYR A 141 -19.70 0.18 5.88
C TYR A 141 -19.80 0.21 7.40
N ASP A 142 -18.98 -0.56 8.12
CA ASP A 142 -19.14 -0.73 9.57
C ASP A 142 -18.49 0.40 10.36
N LEU A 143 -17.25 0.75 10.01
CA LEU A 143 -16.50 1.76 10.78
C LEU A 143 -16.90 3.19 10.44
N PHE A 144 -17.41 3.44 9.22
CA PHE A 144 -17.81 4.78 8.77
C PHE A 144 -19.30 4.94 8.49
N ILE A 145 -19.83 4.44 7.36
CA ILE A 145 -21.19 4.77 6.88
C ILE A 145 -22.26 4.46 7.93
N ASN A 146 -22.22 3.27 8.52
CA ASN A 146 -23.18 2.80 9.52
C ASN A 146 -22.82 3.24 10.95
N ASN A 147 -21.72 3.97 11.14
CA ASN A 147 -21.30 4.47 12.43
C ASN A 147 -21.71 5.94 12.60
N PRO A 148 -22.79 6.24 13.37
CA PRO A 148 -23.27 7.61 13.52
C PRO A 148 -22.30 8.55 14.24
N LYS A 149 -21.31 8.01 14.97
CA LYS A 149 -20.26 8.82 15.60
C LYS A 149 -19.21 9.29 14.58
N ALA A 150 -18.89 8.43 13.60
CA ALA A 150 -17.89 8.74 12.57
C ALA A 150 -18.53 9.52 11.41
N ASN A 151 -19.68 9.07 10.91
CA ASN A 151 -20.45 9.74 9.87
C ASN A 151 -21.33 10.85 10.48
N VAL A 152 -20.70 11.98 10.83
CA VAL A 152 -21.33 13.09 11.54
C VAL A 152 -22.59 13.59 10.82
N GLY A 153 -23.72 13.52 11.50
CA GLY A 153 -25.02 13.91 10.95
C GLY A 153 -25.57 12.98 9.85
N GLY A 154 -24.93 11.83 9.64
CA GLY A 154 -25.29 10.90 8.57
C GLY A 154 -25.11 11.51 7.17
N LYS A 155 -24.08 12.36 6.99
CA LYS A 155 -23.83 13.10 5.75
C LYS A 155 -23.63 12.18 4.54
N PHE A 156 -22.95 11.05 4.72
CA PHE A 156 -22.67 10.08 3.66
C PHE A 156 -23.63 8.89 3.73
N LYS A 157 -24.16 8.47 2.60
CA LYS A 157 -25.13 7.38 2.47
C LYS A 157 -24.61 6.20 1.66
N THR A 158 -23.71 6.47 0.74
CA THR A 158 -23.23 5.47 -0.22
C THR A 158 -21.71 5.39 -0.20
N ARG A 159 -21.19 4.21 -0.60
CA ARG A 159 -19.76 4.02 -0.84
C ARG A 159 -19.21 5.02 -1.86
N ASP A 160 -19.99 5.32 -2.89
CA ASP A 160 -19.61 6.26 -3.94
C ASP A 160 -19.37 7.68 -3.40
N GLU A 161 -20.29 8.19 -2.57
CA GLU A 161 -20.15 9.51 -1.94
C GLU A 161 -18.89 9.59 -1.07
N VAL A 162 -18.59 8.51 -0.34
CA VAL A 162 -17.37 8.41 0.47
C VAL A 162 -16.14 8.43 -0.44
N MET A 163 -16.08 7.56 -1.45
CA MET A 163 -14.91 7.47 -2.33
C MET A 163 -14.66 8.77 -3.10
N ALA A 164 -15.71 9.45 -3.56
CA ALA A 164 -15.61 10.74 -4.23
C ALA A 164 -15.01 11.81 -3.30
N GLU A 165 -15.46 11.87 -2.04
CA GLU A 165 -14.92 12.82 -1.06
C GLU A 165 -13.47 12.51 -0.68
N LEU A 166 -13.12 11.24 -0.52
CA LEU A 166 -11.73 10.83 -0.29
C LEU A 166 -10.84 11.22 -1.47
N GLY A 167 -11.33 11.02 -2.71
CA GLY A 167 -10.65 11.47 -3.92
C GLY A 167 -10.43 12.99 -3.94
N ARG A 168 -11.41 13.78 -3.47
CA ARG A 168 -11.26 15.25 -3.37
C ARG A 168 -10.20 15.64 -2.34
N ILE A 169 -10.23 15.03 -1.15
CA ILE A 169 -9.33 15.36 -0.04
C ILE A 169 -7.87 15.00 -0.36
N LEU A 170 -7.64 13.83 -0.96
CA LEU A 170 -6.29 13.30 -1.16
C LEU A 170 -5.57 13.85 -2.40
N GLY A 171 -6.31 14.42 -3.35
CA GLY A 171 -5.73 15.02 -4.55
C GLY A 171 -5.02 14.03 -5.48
N PRO A 172 -4.13 14.49 -6.38
CA PRO A 172 -3.46 13.66 -7.39
C PRO A 172 -2.33 12.79 -6.81
N GLY A 173 -1.71 13.21 -5.71
CA GLY A 173 -0.51 12.59 -5.14
C GLY A 173 -0.71 11.26 -4.42
N CYS A 174 -1.95 10.76 -4.36
CA CYS A 174 -2.34 9.61 -3.56
C CYS A 174 -2.98 8.53 -4.42
N ASP A 175 -2.53 7.28 -4.27
CA ASP A 175 -3.23 6.11 -4.79
C ASP A 175 -4.34 5.67 -3.81
N ILE A 176 -5.47 5.23 -4.34
CA ILE A 176 -6.65 4.88 -3.54
C ILE A 176 -7.03 3.44 -3.84
N SER A 177 -6.75 2.57 -2.88
CA SER A 177 -7.04 1.13 -2.94
C SER A 177 -8.45 0.83 -2.47
N VAL A 178 -9.29 0.36 -3.40
CA VAL A 178 -10.72 0.14 -3.22
C VAL A 178 -11.03 -1.35 -3.40
N GLU A 179 -11.47 -2.01 -2.33
CA GLU A 179 -11.63 -3.48 -2.32
C GLU A 179 -12.94 -3.94 -2.97
N LEU A 180 -12.88 -4.99 -3.79
CA LEU A 180 -14.07 -5.56 -4.43
C LEU A 180 -15.13 -5.93 -3.39
N ASN A 181 -16.41 -5.61 -3.68
CA ASN A 181 -17.50 -5.91 -2.75
C ASN A 181 -17.81 -7.41 -2.68
N ASP A 182 -17.80 -8.11 -3.82
CA ASP A 182 -18.05 -9.54 -3.88
C ASP A 182 -17.01 -10.24 -4.78
N PRO A 183 -15.84 -10.62 -4.25
CA PRO A 183 -14.83 -11.36 -5.01
C PRO A 183 -15.22 -12.83 -5.25
N PHE A 184 -16.31 -13.32 -4.66
CA PHE A 184 -16.67 -14.74 -4.66
C PHE A 184 -17.75 -15.07 -5.68
N GLY A 185 -18.86 -14.33 -5.65
CA GLY A 185 -20.07 -14.59 -6.44
C GLY A 185 -20.19 -13.77 -7.72
N ALA A 186 -19.59 -12.58 -7.77
CA ALA A 186 -19.71 -11.69 -8.92
C ALA A 186 -19.08 -12.27 -10.20
N SER A 187 -19.76 -12.05 -11.33
CA SER A 187 -19.22 -12.37 -12.65
C SER A 187 -18.05 -11.45 -13.01
N GLU A 188 -17.23 -11.85 -13.97
CA GLU A 188 -16.14 -11.01 -14.49
C GLU A 188 -16.65 -9.65 -14.98
N SER A 189 -17.81 -9.62 -15.64
CA SER A 189 -18.43 -8.37 -16.10
C SER A 189 -18.83 -7.45 -14.95
N GLN A 190 -19.36 -8.00 -13.85
CA GLN A 190 -19.74 -7.21 -12.67
C GLN A 190 -18.51 -6.66 -11.95
N ILE A 191 -17.43 -7.46 -11.86
CA ILE A 191 -16.15 -7.01 -11.31
C ILE A 191 -15.57 -5.84 -12.13
N LEU A 192 -15.58 -5.96 -13.45
CA LEU A 192 -15.09 -4.90 -14.33
C LEU A 192 -15.98 -3.65 -14.29
N GLU A 193 -17.30 -3.81 -14.23
CA GLU A 193 -18.24 -2.69 -14.08
C GLU A 193 -18.01 -1.92 -12.75
N GLU A 194 -17.83 -2.65 -11.64
CA GLU A 194 -17.46 -2.04 -10.35
C GLU A 194 -16.12 -1.28 -10.45
N ALA A 195 -15.11 -1.89 -11.09
CA ALA A 195 -13.80 -1.28 -11.24
C ALA A 195 -13.81 -0.03 -12.13
N GLU A 196 -14.51 -0.05 -13.28
CA GLU A 196 -14.64 1.10 -14.18
C GLU A 196 -15.35 2.27 -13.50
N LYS A 197 -16.40 2.00 -12.72
CA LYS A 197 -17.08 3.04 -11.93
C LYS A 197 -16.12 3.77 -10.99
N PHE A 198 -15.21 3.05 -10.34
CA PHE A 198 -14.17 3.69 -9.52
C PHE A 198 -13.10 4.39 -10.36
N ARG A 199 -12.80 3.89 -11.56
CA ARG A 199 -11.89 4.59 -12.50
C ARG A 199 -12.47 5.92 -12.97
N GLU A 200 -13.75 6.01 -13.26
CA GLU A 200 -14.41 7.26 -13.63
C GLU A 200 -14.36 8.27 -12.48
N MET A 201 -14.63 7.81 -11.26
CA MET A 201 -14.68 8.65 -10.07
C MET A 201 -13.30 9.10 -9.58
N LEU A 202 -12.32 8.19 -9.57
CA LEU A 202 -11.00 8.42 -8.99
C LEU A 202 -9.92 8.66 -10.05
N THR A 203 -10.26 8.58 -11.33
CA THR A 203 -9.35 8.60 -12.49
C THR A 203 -8.47 7.35 -12.60
N LYS A 204 -8.06 7.01 -13.84
CA LYS A 204 -7.13 5.91 -14.14
C LYS A 204 -5.79 6.02 -13.42
N TYR A 205 -5.44 7.21 -12.95
CA TYR A 205 -4.15 7.50 -12.31
C TYR A 205 -4.13 7.22 -10.81
N ARG A 206 -5.27 7.21 -10.12
CA ARG A 206 -5.32 7.03 -8.66
C ARG A 206 -5.98 5.74 -8.23
N VAL A 207 -6.96 5.24 -9.00
CA VAL A 207 -7.65 4.01 -8.65
C VAL A 207 -6.67 2.83 -8.60
N VAL A 208 -6.79 2.04 -7.54
CA VAL A 208 -6.16 0.72 -7.41
C VAL A 208 -7.24 -0.21 -6.90
N ILE A 209 -7.47 -1.32 -7.60
CA ILE A 209 -8.50 -2.29 -7.19
C ILE A 209 -7.88 -3.27 -6.21
N LYS A 210 -8.48 -3.37 -5.03
CA LYS A 210 -7.97 -4.25 -3.97
C LYS A 210 -8.68 -5.60 -4.05
N VAL A 211 -7.88 -6.67 -4.18
CA VAL A 211 -8.36 -8.04 -4.37
C VAL A 211 -7.89 -8.87 -3.19
N PRO A 212 -8.80 -9.44 -2.38
CA PRO A 212 -8.41 -10.30 -1.27
C PRO A 212 -8.01 -11.69 -1.74
N HIS A 213 -7.00 -12.29 -1.10
CA HIS A 213 -6.83 -13.74 -1.14
C HIS A 213 -8.13 -14.42 -0.68
N THR A 214 -8.68 -15.29 -1.52
CA THR A 214 -9.96 -15.96 -1.29
C THR A 214 -9.82 -17.26 -0.50
N GLY A 215 -8.64 -17.91 -0.57
CA GLY A 215 -8.41 -19.19 0.11
C GLY A 215 -9.43 -20.25 -0.34
N PRO A 216 -10.05 -21.01 0.57
CA PRO A 216 -11.09 -21.99 0.24
C PRO A 216 -12.49 -21.37 0.05
N VAL A 217 -12.65 -20.06 0.21
CA VAL A 217 -13.97 -19.41 0.15
C VAL A 217 -14.37 -19.17 -1.29
N ASN A 218 -15.62 -19.49 -1.61
CA ASN A 218 -16.20 -19.40 -2.95
C ASN A 218 -17.70 -19.04 -2.86
N LYS A 219 -18.34 -18.86 -4.01
CA LYS A 219 -19.76 -18.47 -4.09
C LYS A 219 -20.72 -19.43 -3.37
N ASP A 220 -20.36 -20.70 -3.27
CA ASP A 220 -21.24 -21.75 -2.74
C ASP A 220 -21.16 -21.83 -1.20
N ASN A 221 -20.05 -21.37 -0.59
CA ASN A 221 -19.82 -21.46 0.85
C ASN A 221 -19.69 -20.10 1.57
N VAL A 222 -19.56 -18.98 0.86
CA VAL A 222 -19.39 -17.65 1.49
C VAL A 222 -20.54 -17.29 2.45
N GLY A 223 -21.75 -17.80 2.20
CA GLY A 223 -22.90 -17.63 3.11
C GLY A 223 -22.67 -18.18 4.52
N GLU A 224 -21.82 -19.21 4.67
CA GLU A 224 -21.46 -19.78 5.99
C GLU A 224 -20.73 -18.76 6.87
N LEU A 225 -20.07 -17.75 6.29
CA LEU A 225 -19.39 -16.69 7.04
C LEU A 225 -20.34 -15.57 7.50
N LEU A 226 -21.58 -15.56 6.97
CA LEU A 226 -22.57 -14.52 7.22
C LEU A 226 -23.67 -14.99 8.18
N GLU A 227 -24.00 -16.28 8.12
CA GLU A 227 -25.12 -16.89 8.82
C GLU A 227 -24.67 -17.88 9.91
N GLY A 228 -25.58 -18.24 10.81
CA GLY A 228 -25.33 -19.27 11.83
C GLY A 228 -24.19 -18.91 12.80
N ASP A 229 -23.24 -19.84 12.97
CA ASP A 229 -22.04 -19.66 13.80
C ASP A 229 -20.94 -18.83 13.11
N LYS A 230 -21.17 -18.44 11.85
CA LYS A 230 -20.28 -17.63 11.02
C LYS A 230 -18.92 -18.26 10.78
N ARG A 231 -18.85 -19.59 10.69
CA ARG A 231 -17.61 -20.33 10.47
C ARG A 231 -17.66 -21.20 9.24
N LEU A 232 -16.53 -21.26 8.54
CA LEU A 232 -16.41 -22.11 7.37
C LEU A 232 -16.33 -23.59 7.78
N SER A 233 -17.15 -24.38 7.13
CA SER A 233 -17.24 -25.81 7.37
C SER A 233 -16.14 -26.62 6.66
N VAL A 234 -15.41 -25.96 5.75
CA VAL A 234 -14.22 -26.46 5.05
C VAL A 234 -12.97 -25.86 5.69
N SER A 235 -11.94 -26.69 5.91
CA SER A 235 -10.65 -26.22 6.42
C SER A 235 -9.93 -25.35 5.38
N TYR A 236 -9.05 -24.44 5.82
CA TYR A 236 -8.22 -23.64 4.92
C TYR A 236 -7.37 -24.50 3.94
N LYS A 237 -7.13 -25.78 4.26
CA LYS A 237 -6.43 -26.77 3.41
C LYS A 237 -7.33 -27.61 2.50
N GLY A 238 -8.65 -27.52 2.67
CA GLY A 238 -9.64 -28.39 2.01
C GLY A 238 -10.36 -27.76 0.81
N GLY A 239 -9.91 -26.61 0.32
CA GLY A 239 -10.49 -25.94 -0.85
C GLY A 239 -10.12 -26.63 -2.17
N ALA A 240 -10.89 -26.38 -3.23
CA ALA A 240 -10.50 -26.83 -4.56
C ALA A 240 -9.41 -25.91 -5.13
N THR A 241 -8.58 -26.43 -6.05
CA THR A 241 -7.53 -25.63 -6.72
C THR A 241 -8.08 -24.34 -7.33
N LYS A 242 -9.26 -24.39 -7.98
CA LYS A 242 -9.90 -23.20 -8.56
C LYS A 242 -10.23 -22.12 -7.53
N ASP A 243 -10.56 -22.51 -6.29
CA ASP A 243 -10.95 -21.58 -5.23
C ASP A 243 -9.71 -20.85 -4.70
N TYR A 244 -8.62 -21.60 -4.51
CA TYR A 244 -7.30 -21.06 -4.14
C TYR A 244 -6.74 -20.08 -5.17
N PHE A 245 -7.01 -20.30 -6.46
CA PHE A 245 -6.55 -19.44 -7.54
C PHE A 245 -7.55 -18.36 -7.96
N ARG A 246 -8.75 -18.29 -7.36
CA ARG A 246 -9.77 -17.29 -7.73
C ARG A 246 -9.23 -15.86 -7.62
N ALA A 247 -8.59 -15.51 -6.52
CA ALA A 247 -8.00 -14.18 -6.34
C ALA A 247 -6.90 -13.85 -7.37
N HIS A 248 -6.08 -14.84 -7.75
CA HIS A 248 -5.06 -14.68 -8.79
C HIS A 248 -5.69 -14.41 -10.16
N GLN A 249 -6.78 -15.13 -10.49
CA GLN A 249 -7.52 -14.93 -11.73
C GLN A 249 -8.18 -13.55 -11.77
N LEU A 250 -8.73 -13.07 -10.66
CA LEU A 250 -9.28 -11.72 -10.56
C LEU A 250 -8.21 -10.64 -10.73
N ALA A 251 -7.04 -10.83 -10.10
CA ALA A 251 -5.92 -9.90 -10.26
C ALA A 251 -5.43 -9.85 -11.71
N LEU A 252 -5.31 -11.00 -12.39
CA LEU A 252 -4.96 -11.08 -13.81
C LEU A 252 -6.03 -10.44 -14.70
N LEU A 253 -7.31 -10.72 -14.47
CA LEU A 253 -8.43 -10.10 -15.19
C LEU A 253 -8.36 -8.57 -15.12
N LEU A 254 -8.15 -8.03 -13.92
CA LEU A 254 -8.05 -6.58 -13.70
C LEU A 254 -6.80 -6.00 -14.37
N HIS A 255 -5.67 -6.68 -14.26
CA HIS A 255 -4.42 -6.28 -14.92
C HIS A 255 -4.56 -6.23 -16.45
N ASP A 256 -5.14 -7.26 -17.06
CA ASP A 256 -5.36 -7.35 -18.50
C ASP A 256 -6.33 -6.28 -19.03
N ASN A 257 -7.16 -5.72 -18.13
CA ASN A 257 -8.07 -4.60 -18.41
C ASN A 257 -7.51 -3.23 -17.94
N GLY A 258 -6.20 -3.15 -17.70
CA GLY A 258 -5.49 -1.89 -17.43
C GLY A 258 -5.63 -1.34 -16.01
N PHE A 259 -6.10 -2.16 -15.06
CA PHE A 259 -6.15 -1.77 -13.65
C PHE A 259 -4.88 -2.15 -12.89
N ARG A 260 -4.48 -1.28 -11.97
CA ARG A 260 -3.50 -1.61 -10.92
C ARG A 260 -4.21 -2.36 -9.80
N VAL A 261 -3.56 -3.39 -9.27
CA VAL A 261 -4.13 -4.27 -8.23
C VAL A 261 -3.37 -4.15 -6.92
N ASN A 262 -4.10 -4.00 -5.82
CA ASN A 262 -3.61 -4.19 -4.45
C ASN A 262 -4.01 -5.59 -3.99
N TYR A 263 -3.05 -6.51 -3.89
CA TYR A 263 -3.29 -7.89 -3.53
C TYR A 263 -3.20 -8.07 -2.01
N THR A 264 -4.36 -8.17 -1.35
CA THR A 264 -4.51 -8.13 0.11
C THR A 264 -4.75 -9.52 0.74
N LEU A 265 -4.93 -9.55 2.07
CA LEU A 265 -5.11 -10.76 2.91
C LEU A 265 -3.96 -11.77 2.77
N MET A 266 -2.75 -11.25 2.61
CA MET A 266 -1.51 -12.04 2.60
C MET A 266 -0.98 -12.17 4.02
N PHE A 267 -1.03 -13.39 4.55
CA PHE A 267 -0.59 -13.70 5.91
C PHE A 267 0.67 -14.55 5.92
N GLU A 268 0.90 -15.35 4.88
CA GLU A 268 1.95 -16.39 4.86
C GLU A 268 3.05 -16.08 3.82
N PRO A 269 4.35 -16.13 4.20
CA PRO A 269 5.48 -15.82 3.31
C PRO A 269 5.44 -16.52 1.96
N TYR A 270 5.08 -17.81 1.93
CA TYR A 270 5.04 -18.60 0.69
C TYR A 270 4.01 -18.10 -0.32
N GLN A 271 3.03 -17.27 0.08
CA GLN A 271 2.03 -16.70 -0.83
C GLN A 271 2.67 -15.71 -1.80
N THR A 272 3.76 -15.05 -1.41
CA THR A 272 4.28 -13.87 -2.11
C THR A 272 4.77 -14.16 -3.51
N ASN A 273 5.59 -15.20 -3.71
CA ASN A 273 6.07 -15.53 -5.06
C ASN A 273 4.94 -15.88 -6.02
N MET A 274 3.89 -16.55 -5.54
CA MET A 274 2.73 -16.87 -6.37
C MET A 274 1.89 -15.61 -6.65
N ALA A 275 1.69 -14.76 -5.63
CA ALA A 275 0.98 -13.50 -5.76
C ALA A 275 1.64 -12.57 -6.80
N LEU A 276 2.98 -12.51 -6.81
CA LEU A 276 3.74 -11.71 -7.79
C LEU A 276 3.54 -12.18 -9.24
N GLN A 277 3.18 -13.45 -9.49
CA GLN A 277 2.86 -13.92 -10.86
C GLN A 277 1.62 -13.23 -11.44
N ALA A 278 0.72 -12.73 -10.58
CA ALA A 278 -0.45 -11.96 -10.99
C ALA A 278 -0.16 -10.47 -11.23
N LYS A 279 1.12 -10.07 -11.21
CA LYS A 279 1.62 -8.71 -11.50
C LYS A 279 0.92 -7.60 -10.68
N PRO A 280 0.76 -7.76 -9.36
CA PRO A 280 0.11 -6.76 -8.53
C PRO A 280 0.96 -5.49 -8.44
N TYR A 281 0.29 -4.35 -8.31
CA TYR A 281 0.94 -3.07 -8.01
C TYR A 281 1.28 -2.95 -6.51
N PHE A 282 0.45 -3.50 -5.64
CA PHE A 282 0.78 -3.70 -4.22
C PHE A 282 0.60 -5.14 -3.78
N ILE A 283 1.50 -5.63 -2.93
CA ILE A 283 1.29 -6.82 -2.10
C ILE A 283 1.22 -6.39 -0.63
N ASN A 284 0.66 -7.22 0.25
CA ASN A 284 0.45 -6.84 1.64
C ASN A 284 1.20 -7.74 2.63
N SER A 285 1.51 -7.19 3.81
CA SER A 285 1.95 -7.97 4.98
C SER A 285 1.09 -7.64 6.19
N PHE A 286 0.30 -8.62 6.63
CA PHE A 286 -0.52 -8.49 7.84
C PHE A 286 0.27 -8.92 9.08
N VAL A 287 0.61 -7.95 9.94
CA VAL A 287 1.52 -8.16 11.08
C VAL A 287 0.81 -8.73 12.30
N ARG A 288 -0.19 -7.99 12.83
CA ARG A 288 -0.79 -8.25 14.15
C ARG A 288 -1.27 -9.69 14.35
N HIS A 289 -2.18 -10.16 13.50
CA HIS A 289 -2.88 -11.42 13.75
C HIS A 289 -1.91 -12.61 13.76
N ARG A 290 -0.90 -12.58 12.86
CA ARG A 290 0.13 -13.61 12.78
C ARG A 290 0.95 -13.67 14.08
N LEU A 291 1.35 -12.52 14.62
CA LEU A 291 2.09 -12.44 15.88
C LEU A 291 1.26 -12.92 17.08
N ILE A 292 0.03 -12.41 17.23
CA ILE A 292 -0.86 -12.78 18.35
C ILE A 292 -1.13 -14.29 18.37
N GLN A 293 -1.43 -14.87 17.22
CA GLN A 293 -1.73 -16.30 17.14
C GLN A 293 -0.49 -17.15 17.42
N SER A 294 0.69 -16.74 16.95
CA SER A 294 1.96 -17.43 17.22
C SER A 294 2.32 -17.42 18.71
N ASN A 295 2.17 -16.26 19.37
CA ASN A 295 2.34 -16.12 20.81
C ASN A 295 1.39 -17.05 21.59
N ARG A 296 0.10 -17.08 21.22
CA ARG A 296 -0.90 -17.91 21.90
C ARG A 296 -0.59 -19.40 21.75
N MET A 297 -0.22 -19.84 20.54
CA MET A 297 0.20 -21.21 20.28
C MET A 297 1.44 -21.58 21.11
N ALA A 298 2.49 -20.76 21.05
CA ALA A 298 3.73 -21.01 21.79
C ALA A 298 3.50 -21.09 23.30
N THR A 299 2.68 -20.19 23.86
CA THR A 299 2.34 -20.17 25.28
C THR A 299 1.63 -21.44 25.72
N LEU A 300 0.62 -21.89 24.98
CA LEU A 300 -0.15 -23.10 25.33
C LEU A 300 0.68 -24.38 25.19
N VAL A 301 1.51 -24.46 24.14
CA VAL A 301 2.45 -25.56 23.94
C VAL A 301 3.45 -25.63 25.10
N GLU A 302 4.03 -24.49 25.51
CA GLU A 302 5.01 -24.46 26.61
C GLU A 302 4.39 -24.79 27.97
N ALA A 303 3.18 -24.29 28.23
CA ALA A 303 2.42 -24.62 29.43
C ALA A 303 2.14 -26.13 29.53
N TYR A 304 1.78 -26.77 28.41
CA TYR A 304 1.65 -28.23 28.35
C TYR A 304 3.00 -28.92 28.57
N LYS A 305 4.07 -28.49 27.89
CA LYS A 305 5.40 -29.12 28.03
C LYS A 305 5.90 -29.12 29.46
N THR A 306 5.66 -28.02 30.18
CA THR A 306 6.05 -27.84 31.58
C THR A 306 5.17 -28.60 32.55
N SER A 307 3.84 -28.51 32.43
CA SER A 307 2.90 -29.07 33.42
C SER A 307 2.42 -30.49 33.13
N LYS A 308 2.54 -30.94 31.87
CA LYS A 308 1.87 -32.12 31.30
C LYS A 308 0.34 -32.10 31.42
N ASN A 309 -0.27 -30.97 31.76
CA ASN A 309 -1.72 -30.84 31.84
C ASN A 309 -2.35 -30.78 30.44
N ARG A 310 -3.11 -31.81 30.07
CA ARG A 310 -3.77 -31.94 28.76
C ARG A 310 -4.82 -30.86 28.50
N ASP A 311 -5.30 -30.16 29.53
CA ASP A 311 -6.26 -29.07 29.36
C ASP A 311 -5.68 -27.89 28.55
N TYR A 312 -4.36 -27.68 28.57
CA TYR A 312 -3.73 -26.69 27.69
C TYR A 312 -3.83 -27.07 26.21
N ILE A 313 -3.78 -28.37 25.87
CA ILE A 313 -3.97 -28.82 24.48
C ILE A 313 -5.45 -28.72 24.07
N LYS A 314 -6.39 -28.96 25.00
CA LYS A 314 -7.82 -28.73 24.72
C LYS A 314 -8.09 -27.25 24.42
N GLN A 315 -7.56 -26.34 25.24
CA GLN A 315 -7.62 -24.90 24.98
C GLN A 315 -6.97 -24.51 23.65
N LEU A 316 -5.86 -25.16 23.28
CA LEU A 316 -5.18 -24.94 22.00
C LEU A 316 -6.05 -25.41 20.82
N ARG A 317 -6.72 -26.55 20.96
CA ARG A 317 -7.68 -27.05 19.96
C ARG A 317 -8.83 -26.07 19.77
N ASP A 318 -9.45 -25.63 20.85
CA ASP A 318 -10.56 -24.67 20.81
C ASP A 318 -10.11 -23.36 20.16
N PHE A 319 -8.90 -22.89 20.50
CA PHE A 319 -8.28 -21.73 19.88
C PHE A 319 -8.05 -21.91 18.38
N MET A 320 -7.55 -23.07 17.95
CA MET A 320 -7.25 -23.37 16.56
C MET A 320 -8.51 -23.52 15.69
N VAL A 321 -9.58 -24.13 16.22
CA VAL A 321 -10.91 -24.11 15.59
C VAL A 321 -11.44 -22.68 15.53
N THR A 322 -11.27 -21.91 16.62
CA THR A 322 -11.73 -20.52 16.70
C THR A 322 -11.05 -19.59 15.68
N ASN A 323 -9.85 -19.94 15.23
CA ASN A 323 -9.03 -19.14 14.30
C ASN A 323 -8.79 -19.88 12.97
N ASP A 324 -9.70 -20.78 12.59
CA ASP A 324 -9.78 -21.40 11.26
C ASP A 324 -8.55 -22.22 10.82
N TYR A 325 -7.72 -22.65 11.78
CA TYR A 325 -6.67 -23.66 11.54
C TYR A 325 -7.27 -25.04 11.30
N PHE A 326 -8.45 -25.29 11.90
CA PHE A 326 -9.33 -26.42 11.69
C PHE A 326 -10.72 -25.89 11.36
N SER A 327 -11.51 -26.62 10.58
CA SER A 327 -12.86 -26.20 10.21
C SER A 327 -13.84 -26.30 11.38
N SER A 328 -15.02 -25.68 11.25
CA SER A 328 -16.08 -25.78 12.27
C SER A 328 -16.60 -27.21 12.48
N LYS A 329 -16.33 -28.13 11.55
CA LYS A 329 -16.68 -29.55 11.65
C LYS A 329 -15.57 -30.40 12.30
N GLU A 330 -14.39 -29.83 12.50
CA GLU A 330 -13.22 -30.49 13.06
C GLU A 330 -13.06 -30.17 14.56
N THR A 331 -14.13 -30.32 15.36
CA THR A 331 -14.10 -29.99 16.80
C THR A 331 -13.39 -31.02 17.66
N ASP A 332 -13.30 -32.26 17.17
CA ASP A 332 -12.73 -33.41 17.90
C ASP A 332 -11.38 -33.87 17.34
N VAL A 333 -10.62 -32.96 16.73
CA VAL A 333 -9.23 -33.25 16.31
C VAL A 333 -8.46 -33.80 17.52
N ASP A 334 -7.69 -34.86 17.27
CA ASP A 334 -6.92 -35.51 18.32
C ASP A 334 -5.82 -34.58 18.85
N LEU A 335 -5.51 -34.72 20.14
CA LEU A 335 -4.61 -33.79 20.82
C LEU A 335 -3.17 -33.85 20.29
N LEU A 336 -2.75 -34.96 19.68
CA LEU A 336 -1.41 -35.08 19.10
C LEU A 336 -1.32 -34.23 17.82
N THR A 337 -2.30 -34.35 16.93
CA THR A 337 -2.38 -33.51 15.72
C THR A 337 -2.45 -32.01 16.07
N VAL A 338 -3.16 -31.65 17.14
CA VAL A 338 -3.25 -30.25 17.61
C VAL A 338 -1.89 -29.72 18.03
N ILE A 339 -1.14 -30.45 18.88
CA ILE A 339 0.16 -29.98 19.36
C ILE A 339 1.20 -29.95 18.23
N GLU A 340 1.25 -30.99 17.38
CA GLU A 340 2.17 -31.05 16.24
C GLU A 340 1.92 -29.90 15.24
N THR A 341 0.64 -29.59 14.99
CA THR A 341 0.29 -28.48 14.10
C THR A 341 0.72 -27.13 14.67
N ALA A 342 0.46 -26.88 15.96
CA ALA A 342 0.86 -25.64 16.61
C ALA A 342 2.38 -25.49 16.69
N GLU A 343 3.10 -26.56 17.02
CA GLU A 343 4.57 -26.58 17.03
C GLU A 343 5.14 -26.24 15.65
N ARG A 344 4.60 -26.85 14.59
CA ARG A 344 5.01 -26.53 13.21
C ARG A 344 4.82 -25.05 12.90
N PHE A 345 3.69 -24.45 13.27
CA PHE A 345 3.47 -23.01 13.03
C PHE A 345 4.43 -22.13 13.81
N VAL A 346 4.66 -22.43 15.09
CA VAL A 346 5.61 -21.67 15.93
C VAL A 346 7.03 -21.75 15.38
N GLU A 347 7.45 -22.94 14.91
CA GLU A 347 8.76 -23.17 14.31
C GLU A 347 8.91 -22.46 12.97
N TYR A 348 8.01 -22.71 12.02
CA TYR A 348 8.06 -22.13 10.68
C TYR A 348 7.98 -20.60 10.68
N ARG A 349 7.25 -20.01 11.63
CA ARG A 349 7.16 -18.55 11.80
C ARG A 349 8.36 -17.94 12.54
N ASN A 350 9.37 -18.75 12.85
CA ASN A 350 10.58 -18.32 13.57
C ASN A 350 10.29 -17.61 14.90
N TYR A 351 9.16 -17.93 15.55
CA TYR A 351 8.66 -17.15 16.67
C TYR A 351 9.58 -17.17 17.91
N LYS A 352 10.44 -18.19 18.02
CA LYS A 352 11.37 -18.36 19.15
C LYS A 352 12.75 -17.72 18.92
N ASN A 353 12.97 -17.05 17.81
CA ASN A 353 14.25 -16.42 17.49
C ASN A 353 14.04 -14.98 16.96
N PRO A 354 15.10 -14.17 16.82
CA PRO A 354 14.98 -12.78 16.39
C PRO A 354 14.36 -12.55 15.01
N GLU A 355 14.34 -13.55 14.12
CA GLU A 355 13.76 -13.42 12.76
C GLU A 355 12.24 -13.26 12.80
N GLY A 356 11.56 -13.85 13.79
CA GLY A 356 10.09 -13.85 13.87
C GLY A 356 9.49 -13.52 15.24
N ALA A 357 10.30 -13.31 16.28
CA ALA A 357 9.81 -12.95 17.61
C ALA A 357 9.04 -11.61 17.64
N ASP A 358 9.35 -10.69 16.71
CA ASP A 358 8.66 -9.41 16.50
C ASP A 358 7.44 -9.52 15.57
N GLY A 359 7.19 -10.69 14.98
CA GLY A 359 6.10 -10.92 14.03
C GLY A 359 6.35 -10.39 12.62
N LEU A 360 7.58 -9.97 12.31
CA LEU A 360 7.95 -9.39 11.02
C LEU A 360 8.61 -10.40 10.06
N ASP A 361 8.59 -11.70 10.38
CA ASP A 361 9.13 -12.77 9.55
C ASP A 361 8.57 -12.75 8.12
N SER A 362 7.26 -12.53 7.98
CA SER A 362 6.60 -12.39 6.68
C SER A 362 7.03 -11.13 5.93
N MET A 363 7.18 -10.00 6.63
CA MET A 363 7.66 -8.76 6.03
C MET A 363 9.09 -8.91 5.50
N ARG A 364 10.01 -9.48 6.31
CA ARG A 364 11.39 -9.78 5.90
C ARG A 364 11.42 -10.63 4.63
N HIS A 365 10.62 -11.70 4.60
CA HIS A 365 10.54 -12.55 3.41
C HIS A 365 10.03 -11.78 2.18
N ASN A 366 9.00 -10.95 2.35
CA ASN A 366 8.41 -10.21 1.24
C ASN A 366 9.37 -9.17 0.64
N LEU A 367 10.16 -8.49 1.48
CA LEU A 367 11.22 -7.59 1.01
C LEU A 367 12.30 -8.35 0.23
N ARG A 368 12.74 -9.53 0.71
CA ARG A 368 13.68 -10.37 -0.02
C ARG A 368 13.16 -10.82 -1.39
N MET A 369 11.86 -11.12 -1.48
CA MET A 369 11.22 -11.49 -2.76
C MET A 369 11.07 -10.29 -3.69
N LEU A 370 10.70 -9.12 -3.17
CA LEU A 370 10.63 -7.89 -3.98
C LEU A 370 11.99 -7.47 -4.52
N ARG A 371 13.08 -7.65 -3.77
CA ARG A 371 14.46 -7.40 -4.26
C ARG A 371 14.79 -8.19 -5.53
N GLN A 372 14.22 -9.39 -5.66
CA GLN A 372 14.45 -10.30 -6.79
C GLN A 372 13.34 -10.22 -7.86
N CYS A 373 12.37 -9.32 -7.69
CA CYS A 373 11.21 -9.21 -8.56
C CYS A 373 11.52 -8.32 -9.77
N ASN A 374 11.05 -8.73 -10.96
CA ASN A 374 11.19 -7.95 -12.20
C ASN A 374 10.10 -6.88 -12.37
N LEU A 375 9.23 -6.69 -11.37
CA LEU A 375 8.17 -5.68 -11.42
C LEU A 375 8.71 -4.37 -10.83
N GLU A 376 9.01 -3.40 -11.70
CA GLU A 376 9.61 -2.11 -11.34
C GLU A 376 8.72 -1.31 -10.36
N ASP A 377 7.40 -1.36 -10.54
CA ASP A 377 6.49 -0.46 -9.80
C ASP A 377 5.80 -1.14 -8.60
N THR A 378 6.01 -2.45 -8.37
CA THR A 378 5.36 -3.18 -7.27
C THR A 378 5.95 -2.79 -5.92
N ARG A 379 5.09 -2.49 -4.93
CA ARG A 379 5.48 -2.14 -3.56
C ARG A 379 4.81 -3.05 -2.51
N LEU A 380 5.42 -3.12 -1.33
CA LEU A 380 4.89 -3.81 -0.15
C LEU A 380 4.11 -2.82 0.72
N ILE A 381 2.83 -3.09 0.94
CA ILE A 381 2.03 -2.44 1.98
C ILE A 381 2.15 -3.25 3.29
N VAL A 382 2.74 -2.64 4.32
CA VAL A 382 2.75 -3.20 5.67
C VAL A 382 1.49 -2.74 6.40
N CYS A 383 0.64 -3.67 6.82
CA CYS A 383 -0.70 -3.39 7.33
C CYS A 383 -1.05 -4.19 8.60
N SER A 384 -2.19 -3.86 9.19
CA SER A 384 -2.68 -4.50 10.42
C SER A 384 -1.68 -4.35 11.58
N MET A 385 -1.27 -3.10 11.85
CA MET A 385 -0.46 -2.75 13.02
C MET A 385 -1.37 -2.49 14.22
N GLU A 386 -0.94 -2.87 15.42
CA GLU A 386 -1.59 -2.51 16.68
C GLU A 386 -0.58 -2.40 17.82
N GLY A 387 -0.96 -1.71 18.89
CA GLY A 387 -0.17 -1.59 20.11
C GLY A 387 1.02 -0.66 19.95
N GLU A 388 1.86 -0.60 20.98
CA GLU A 388 2.96 0.38 21.04
C GLU A 388 4.21 -0.08 20.28
N ASN A 389 4.36 -1.39 20.02
CA ASN A 389 5.63 -1.96 19.55
C ASN A 389 5.70 -2.20 18.04
N ASN A 390 4.58 -2.42 17.34
CA ASN A 390 4.62 -2.78 15.92
C ASN A 390 5.35 -1.75 15.06
N TYR A 391 5.07 -0.45 15.21
CA TYR A 391 5.79 0.56 14.43
C TYR A 391 7.28 0.65 14.81
N PRO A 392 7.68 0.76 16.09
CA PRO A 392 9.11 0.69 16.45
C PRO A 392 9.85 -0.53 15.90
N ASP A 393 9.23 -1.71 15.90
CA ASP A 393 9.84 -2.92 15.34
C ASP A 393 9.99 -2.85 13.81
N ILE A 394 8.98 -2.30 13.11
CA ILE A 394 9.02 -2.07 11.66
C ILE A 394 10.08 -1.03 11.30
N ASP A 395 10.10 0.09 12.01
CA ASP A 395 11.07 1.18 11.82
C ASP A 395 12.50 0.65 11.99
N LYS A 396 12.75 -0.11 13.07
CA LYS A 396 14.02 -0.79 13.29
C LYS A 396 14.40 -1.69 12.11
N LEU A 397 13.51 -2.60 11.67
CA LEU A 397 13.75 -3.49 10.54
C LEU A 397 14.15 -2.70 9.28
N LEU A 398 13.44 -1.61 8.97
CA LEU A 398 13.70 -0.80 7.79
C LEU A 398 15.05 -0.07 7.85
N THR A 399 15.59 0.17 9.04
CA THR A 399 16.94 0.72 9.21
C THR A 399 18.07 -0.32 9.18
N GLU A 400 17.76 -1.62 9.09
CA GLU A 400 18.77 -2.67 9.00
C GLU A 400 19.46 -2.64 7.63
N ASP A 401 20.79 -2.85 7.63
CA ASP A 401 21.61 -2.89 6.40
C ASP A 401 21.06 -3.88 5.36
N GLU A 402 20.40 -4.95 5.82
CA GLU A 402 19.77 -5.92 4.93
C GLU A 402 18.74 -5.28 4.00
N PHE A 403 18.02 -4.23 4.41
CA PHE A 403 16.86 -3.68 3.68
C PHE A 403 17.02 -2.21 3.24
N ALA A 404 18.20 -1.62 3.42
CA ALA A 404 18.48 -0.23 3.06
C ALA A 404 18.19 0.10 1.58
N ASP A 405 18.34 -0.88 0.67
CA ASP A 405 18.07 -0.77 -0.77
C ASP A 405 16.59 -0.96 -1.15
N MET A 406 15.71 -1.25 -0.18
CA MET A 406 14.31 -1.61 -0.42
C MET A 406 13.31 -0.57 0.11
N LEU A 407 13.78 0.52 0.72
CA LEU A 407 12.92 1.50 1.37
C LEU A 407 11.90 2.14 0.42
N ASP A 408 12.29 2.36 -0.83
CA ASP A 408 11.44 2.91 -1.89
C ASP A 408 10.31 1.95 -2.29
N LYS A 409 10.40 0.68 -1.90
CA LYS A 409 9.36 -0.33 -2.12
C LYS A 409 8.37 -0.47 -0.98
N VAL A 410 8.45 0.35 0.08
CA VAL A 410 7.64 0.18 1.29
C VAL A 410 6.58 1.27 1.45
N VAL A 411 5.37 0.84 1.75
CA VAL A 411 4.24 1.68 2.15
C VAL A 411 3.73 1.19 3.51
N ILE A 412 3.73 2.05 4.52
CA ILE A 412 3.22 1.73 5.86
C ILE A 412 1.76 2.20 5.95
N THR A 413 0.81 1.30 6.23
CA THR A 413 -0.61 1.66 6.38
C THR A 413 -1.16 1.37 7.78
N ALA A 414 -1.87 2.35 8.34
CA ALA A 414 -2.58 2.23 9.62
C ALA A 414 -3.79 3.18 9.66
N GLU A 415 -4.67 3.00 10.64
CA GLU A 415 -5.69 4.01 10.93
C GLU A 415 -5.04 5.38 11.21
N PRO A 416 -5.66 6.51 10.79
CA PRO A 416 -5.09 7.85 11.00
C PRO A 416 -4.70 8.12 12.45
N GLY A 417 -5.52 7.67 13.40
CA GLY A 417 -5.26 7.83 14.84
C GLY A 417 -4.04 7.06 15.35
N TYR A 418 -3.65 5.96 14.70
CA TYR A 418 -2.44 5.21 15.03
C TYR A 418 -1.20 5.93 14.50
N LEU A 419 -1.22 6.37 13.23
CA LEU A 419 -0.12 7.16 12.64
C LEU A 419 0.12 8.46 13.40
N ALA A 420 -0.95 9.13 13.84
CA ALA A 420 -0.84 10.38 14.62
C ALA A 420 -0.03 10.19 15.92
N ARG A 421 0.01 8.98 16.50
CA ARG A 421 0.80 8.70 17.71
C ARG A 421 2.29 8.92 17.50
N PHE A 422 2.79 8.77 16.27
CA PHE A 422 4.21 8.96 15.96
C PHE A 422 4.65 10.43 16.08
N THR A 423 3.69 11.35 16.13
CA THR A 423 3.92 12.78 16.35
C THR A 423 3.90 13.17 17.84
N ALA A 424 3.59 12.23 18.73
CA ALA A 424 3.34 12.49 20.15
C ALA A 424 4.43 11.88 21.04
N ASN A 425 4.85 12.63 22.06
CA ASN A 425 5.73 12.14 23.12
C ASN A 425 5.53 12.96 24.40
N ASN A 426 5.72 12.36 25.58
CA ASN A 426 5.57 13.08 26.86
C ASN A 426 6.57 14.26 27.01
N GLN A 427 7.74 14.17 26.38
CA GLN A 427 8.72 15.25 26.35
C GLN A 427 8.26 16.42 25.48
N VAL A 428 7.50 16.20 24.40
CA VAL A 428 6.93 17.29 23.60
C VAL A 428 6.08 18.20 24.50
N VAL A 429 5.17 17.62 25.30
CA VAL A 429 4.34 18.39 26.23
C VAL A 429 5.18 19.09 27.30
N SER A 430 6.19 18.41 27.83
CA SER A 430 7.05 18.94 28.89
C SER A 430 7.90 20.13 28.41
N TYR A 431 8.46 20.05 27.20
CA TYR A 431 9.21 21.15 26.60
C TYR A 431 8.31 22.29 26.15
N GLN A 432 7.13 22.00 25.58
CA GLN A 432 6.15 23.05 25.24
C GLN A 432 5.74 23.84 26.49
N ARG A 433 5.49 23.16 27.61
CA ARG A 433 5.20 23.83 28.90
C ARG A 433 6.35 24.77 29.31
N ARG A 434 7.60 24.31 29.20
CA ARG A 434 8.79 25.12 29.50
C ARG A 434 8.90 26.33 28.57
N PHE A 435 8.74 26.13 27.27
CA PHE A 435 8.86 27.19 26.27
C PHE A 435 7.75 28.25 26.42
N MET A 436 6.51 27.84 26.65
CA MET A 436 5.41 28.79 26.83
C MET A 436 5.57 29.61 28.13
N ASN A 437 6.10 29.00 29.19
CA ASN A 437 6.45 29.74 30.41
C ASN A 437 7.59 30.75 30.18
N ALA A 438 8.61 30.38 29.40
CA ALA A 438 9.70 31.29 29.05
C ALA A 438 9.22 32.43 28.15
N ALA A 439 8.41 32.13 27.12
CA ALA A 439 7.84 33.12 26.19
C ALA A 439 6.92 34.11 26.91
N LYS A 440 6.15 33.67 27.91
CA LYS A 440 5.35 34.57 28.76
C LYS A 440 6.20 35.61 29.50
N GLY A 441 7.48 35.32 29.74
CA GLY A 441 8.43 36.25 30.35
C GLY A 441 9.00 37.30 29.39
N GLN A 442 8.76 37.19 28.08
CA GLN A 442 9.17 38.18 27.08
C GLN A 442 8.29 39.43 27.21
N LYS A 443 8.92 40.58 27.51
CA LYS A 443 8.27 41.89 27.55
C LYS A 443 8.42 42.61 26.22
#